data_AF-A0A177NQN9-F1
#
_entry.id   AF-A0A177NQN9-F1
#
_cell.length_a   1.000
_cell.length_b   1.000
_cell.length_c   1.000
_cell.angle_alpha   90.00
_cell.angle_beta   90.00
_cell.angle_gamma   90.00
#
_symmetry.space_group_name_H-M   'P 1'
#
loop_
_entity.id
_entity.type
_entity.pdbx_description
1 polymer ?
#
loop_
_entity_poly.entity_id
_entity_poly.type
_entity_poly.pdbx_seq_one_letter_code
_entity_poly.pdbx_strand_id
1 'polypeptide(L)'
;MINSANGPECSGRRTQYLHRPVEFADKTGLIIRLVYYPPYHSKYNAIERFWAGLEKSWNGYLLDSEETVLKRASNFIWKGVQATVTMMAGANAF
;
A
#
# COMPACT_ATOMS: atom_id res chain seq x y z
N MET A 1 -5.15 7.79 11.01
CA MET A 1 -4.75 6.67 10.15
C MET A 1 -5.47 5.42 10.62
N ILE A 2 -6.30 4.87 9.74
CA ILE A 2 -7.05 3.63 9.95
C ILE A 2 -6.69 2.66 8.83
N ASN A 3 -6.81 1.36 9.09
CA ASN A 3 -6.52 0.26 8.14
C ASN A 3 -5.08 0.23 7.61
N SER A 4 -4.13 0.84 8.33
CA SER A 4 -2.70 0.68 8.07
C SER A 4 -2.22 -0.68 8.57
N ALA A 5 -1.23 -1.25 7.89
CA ALA A 5 -0.49 -2.39 8.40
C ALA A 5 0.32 -2.00 9.66
N ASN A 6 0.75 -3.00 10.42
CA ASN A 6 1.62 -2.83 11.59
C ASN A 6 2.89 -3.69 11.44
N GLY A 7 3.38 -3.83 10.20
CA GLY A 7 4.59 -4.57 9.88
C GLY A 7 5.85 -3.83 10.36
N PRO A 8 7.04 -4.43 10.22
CA PRO A 8 8.29 -3.89 10.76
C PRO A 8 8.58 -2.44 10.38
N GLU A 9 8.22 -2.02 9.16
CA GLU A 9 8.48 -0.68 8.63
C GLU A 9 7.44 0.37 9.02
N CYS A 10 6.23 -0.03 9.39
CA CYS A 10 5.12 0.87 9.75
C CYS A 10 4.59 0.62 11.16
N SER A 11 5.41 -0.01 12.01
CA SER A 11 5.01 -0.36 13.36
C SER A 11 4.99 0.85 14.28
N GLY A 12 4.04 0.87 15.24
CA GLY A 12 4.06 1.82 16.36
C GLY A 12 5.31 1.70 17.26
N ARG A 13 6.13 0.67 17.08
CA ARG A 13 7.42 0.53 17.78
C ARG A 13 8.60 1.09 16.97
N ARG A 14 8.41 1.46 15.70
CA ARG A 14 9.48 1.98 14.83
C ARG A 14 9.53 3.50 14.93
N THR A 15 10.56 4.02 15.58
CA THR A 15 10.74 5.46 15.82
C THR A 15 10.75 6.28 14.52
N GLN A 16 11.45 5.82 13.48
CA GLN A 16 11.46 6.53 12.20
C GLN A 16 10.07 6.59 11.54
N TYR A 17 9.23 5.56 11.74
CA TYR A 17 7.86 5.58 11.24
C TYR A 17 7.02 6.59 12.01
N LEU A 18 7.17 6.69 13.33
CA LEU A 18 6.43 7.67 14.15
C LEU A 18 6.93 9.11 13.98
N HIS A 19 8.21 9.31 13.68
CA HIS A 19 8.78 10.64 13.47
C HIS A 19 8.13 11.36 12.28
N ARG A 20 7.94 10.66 11.16
CA ARG A 20 7.37 11.22 9.92
C ARG A 20 5.95 11.82 10.08
N PRO A 21 4.96 11.14 10.69
CA PRO A 21 3.64 11.72 10.95
C PRO A 21 3.68 12.82 12.01
N VAL A 22 4.57 12.76 13.00
CA VAL A 22 4.75 13.89 13.95
C VAL A 22 5.23 15.13 13.21
N GLU A 23 6.30 15.01 12.42
CA GLU A 23 6.82 16.11 11.62
C GLU A 23 5.75 16.66 10.64
N PHE A 24 4.95 15.77 10.04
CA PHE A 24 3.83 16.18 9.19
C PHE A 24 2.74 16.92 9.97
N ALA A 25 2.39 16.45 11.18
CA ALA A 25 1.42 17.11 12.06
C ALA A 25 1.91 18.51 12.45
N ASP A 26 3.18 18.66 12.81
CA ASP A 26 3.78 19.93 13.19
C ASP A 26 3.76 20.95 12.03
N LYS A 27 4.09 20.49 10.82
CA LYS A 27 4.09 21.34 9.61
C LYS A 27 2.70 21.78 9.18
N THR A 28 1.68 20.96 9.42
CA THR A 28 0.32 21.18 8.88
C THR A 28 -0.67 21.67 9.94
N GLY A 29 -0.33 21.56 11.23
CA GLY A 29 -1.25 21.78 12.34
C GLY A 29 -2.35 20.71 12.46
N LEU A 30 -2.27 19.62 11.71
CA LEU A 30 -3.29 18.56 11.72
C LEU A 30 -3.10 17.60 12.89
N ILE A 31 -4.21 17.18 13.50
CA ILE A 31 -4.22 16.15 14.52
C ILE A 31 -4.27 14.77 13.85
N ILE A 32 -3.21 13.99 14.00
CA ILE A 32 -3.13 12.61 13.49
C ILE A 32 -3.42 11.62 14.61
N ARG A 33 -4.46 10.80 14.43
CA ARG A 33 -4.79 9.69 15.34
C ARG A 33 -4.37 8.36 14.72
N LEU A 34 -3.49 7.62 15.37
CA LEU A 34 -3.11 6.27 14.94
C LEU A 34 -4.01 5.24 15.62
N VAL A 35 -4.66 4.37 14.83
CA VAL A 35 -5.53 3.31 15.34
C VAL A 35 -4.89 1.96 15.03
N TYR A 36 -4.58 1.19 16.08
CA TYR A 36 -3.97 -0.13 15.96
C TYR A 36 -5.03 -1.23 16.07
N TYR A 37 -5.03 -2.14 15.10
CA TYR A 37 -5.78 -3.38 15.19
C TYR A 37 -4.94 -4.48 15.85
N PRO A 38 -5.57 -5.47 16.50
CA PRO A 38 -4.89 -6.66 17.00
C PRO A 38 -4.08 -7.39 15.90
N PRO A 39 -3.11 -8.24 16.27
CA PRO A 39 -2.42 -9.10 15.32
C PRO A 39 -3.39 -9.92 14.45
N TYR A 40 -2.97 -10.25 13.22
CA TYR A 40 -3.75 -11.06 12.26
C TYR A 40 -5.09 -10.44 11.79
N HIS A 41 -5.21 -9.12 11.85
CA HIS A 41 -6.41 -8.40 11.43
C HIS A 41 -6.41 -7.95 9.95
N SER A 42 -5.31 -8.14 9.22
CA SER A 42 -5.17 -7.69 7.83
C SER A 42 -6.26 -8.24 6.90
N LYS A 43 -6.72 -9.48 7.12
CA LYS A 43 -7.79 -10.12 6.32
C LYS A 43 -9.11 -9.34 6.26
N TYR A 44 -9.35 -8.43 7.21
CA TYR A 44 -10.54 -7.58 7.23
C TYR A 44 -10.33 -6.25 6.48
N ASN A 45 -9.10 -5.91 6.13
CA ASN A 45 -8.80 -4.74 5.33
C ASN A 45 -9.32 -4.95 3.90
N ALA A 46 -10.14 -4.01 3.42
CA ALA A 46 -10.76 -4.10 2.10
C ALA A 46 -9.71 -4.18 0.97
N ILE A 47 -8.51 -3.62 1.19
CA ILE A 47 -7.42 -3.65 0.22
C ILE A 47 -6.94 -5.07 -0.09
N GLU A 48 -7.03 -6.01 0.86
CA GLU A 48 -6.62 -7.41 0.61
C GLU A 48 -7.45 -8.05 -0.51
N ARG A 49 -8.71 -7.64 -0.67
CA ARG A 49 -9.57 -8.12 -1.76
C ARG A 49 -9.10 -7.60 -3.12
N PHE A 50 -8.65 -6.34 -3.16
CA PHE A 50 -8.07 -5.76 -4.36
C PHE A 50 -6.82 -6.52 -4.77
N TRP A 51 -5.91 -6.77 -3.81
CA TRP A 51 -4.68 -7.53 -4.05
C TRP A 51 -4.95 -8.96 -4.50
N ALA A 52 -5.88 -9.67 -3.85
CA ALA A 52 -6.26 -11.02 -4.28
C ALA A 52 -6.86 -11.04 -5.71
N GLY A 53 -7.63 -10.01 -6.08
CA GLY A 53 -8.14 -9.84 -7.44
C GLY A 53 -7.02 -9.59 -8.45
N LEU A 54 -6.07 -8.72 -8.12
CA LEU A 54 -4.92 -8.40 -8.96
C LEU A 54 -4.02 -9.62 -9.16
N GLU A 55 -3.70 -10.35 -8.09
CA GLU A 55 -2.93 -11.60 -8.12
C GLU A 55 -3.61 -12.62 -9.05
N LYS A 56 -4.93 -12.81 -8.90
CA LYS A 56 -5.70 -13.70 -9.78
C LYS A 56 -5.70 -13.26 -11.24
N SER A 57 -5.63 -11.96 -11.52
CA SER A 57 -5.58 -11.43 -12.90
C SER A 57 -4.28 -11.75 -13.64
N TRP A 58 -3.22 -12.07 -12.89
CA TRP A 58 -1.91 -12.42 -13.43
C TRP A 58 -1.70 -13.94 -13.57
N ASN A 59 -2.62 -14.75 -13.04
CA ASN A 59 -2.47 -16.20 -13.06
C ASN A 59 -2.31 -16.71 -14.50
N GLY A 60 -1.23 -17.44 -14.76
CA GLY A 60 -0.87 -17.96 -16.08
C GLY A 60 -0.06 -17.01 -16.97
N TYR A 61 0.29 -15.82 -16.51
CA TYR A 61 1.17 -14.89 -17.23
C TYR A 61 2.59 -14.92 -16.65
N LEU A 62 3.58 -14.90 -17.55
CA LEU A 62 4.95 -14.65 -17.17
C LEU A 62 5.15 -13.14 -17.01
N LEU A 63 5.54 -12.71 -15.81
CA LEU A 63 5.83 -11.31 -15.49
C LEU A 63 7.35 -11.09 -15.57
N ASP A 64 7.89 -11.11 -16.78
CA ASP A 64 9.33 -11.11 -17.08
C ASP A 64 9.96 -9.73 -17.29
N SER A 65 9.16 -8.69 -17.45
CA SER A 65 9.64 -7.32 -17.67
C SER A 65 8.78 -6.29 -16.96
N GLU A 66 9.37 -5.12 -16.69
CA GLU A 66 8.66 -3.96 -16.14
C GLU A 66 7.48 -3.56 -17.03
N GLU A 67 7.69 -3.51 -18.35
CA GLU A 67 6.64 -3.22 -19.32
C GLU A 67 5.49 -4.23 -19.23
N THR A 68 5.81 -5.53 -19.14
CA THR A 68 4.81 -6.59 -18.96
C THR A 68 4.01 -6.33 -17.69
N VAL A 69 4.66 -6.11 -16.54
CA VAL A 69 3.99 -5.86 -15.26
C VAL A 69 3.08 -4.63 -15.33
N LEU A 70 3.57 -3.51 -15.86
CA LEU A 70 2.81 -2.28 -16.01
C LEU A 70 1.58 -2.44 -16.90
N LYS A 71 1.75 -3.08 -18.05
CA LYS A 71 0.67 -3.33 -18.99
C LYS A 71 -0.37 -4.28 -18.39
N ARG A 72 0.04 -5.29 -17.63
CA ARG A 72 -0.89 -6.20 -16.94
C ARG A 72 -1.64 -5.48 -15.82
N ALA A 73 -0.95 -4.73 -14.99
CA ALA A 73 -1.55 -3.99 -13.89
C ALA A 73 -2.53 -2.91 -14.38
N SER A 74 -2.21 -2.18 -15.46
CA SER A 74 -3.09 -1.14 -16.03
C SER A 74 -4.35 -1.67 -16.72
N ASN A 75 -4.35 -2.93 -17.15
CA ASN A 75 -5.54 -3.58 -17.70
C ASN A 75 -6.44 -4.21 -16.61
N PHE A 76 -6.02 -4.20 -15.35
CA PHE A 76 -6.83 -4.74 -14.27
C PHE A 76 -8.05 -3.84 -14.01
N ILE A 77 -9.24 -4.44 -13.99
CA ILE A 77 -10.49 -3.75 -13.66
C ILE A 77 -10.94 -4.22 -12.27
N TRP A 78 -11.00 -3.30 -11.33
CA TRP A 78 -11.51 -3.54 -10.00
C TRP A 78 -12.90 -2.91 -9.83
N LYS A 79 -13.92 -3.73 -9.58
CA LYS A 79 -15.30 -3.27 -9.37
C LYS A 79 -15.81 -2.30 -10.45
N GLY A 80 -15.47 -2.57 -11.71
CA GLY A 80 -15.87 -1.74 -12.86
C GLY A 80 -14.97 -0.53 -13.13
N VAL A 81 -13.92 -0.30 -12.33
CA VAL A 81 -12.96 0.79 -12.51
C VAL A 81 -11.61 0.23 -12.95
N GLN A 82 -11.08 0.76 -14.05
CA GLN A 82 -9.76 0.38 -14.54
C GLN A 82 -8.66 0.97 -13.63
N ALA A 83 -7.67 0.16 -13.29
CA ALA A 83 -6.56 0.58 -12.45
C ALA A 83 -5.66 1.60 -13.16
N THR A 84 -5.31 2.66 -12.45
CA THR A 84 -4.28 3.62 -12.89
C THR A 84 -2.93 3.15 -12.38
N VAL A 85 -1.96 3.04 -13.28
CA VAL A 85 -0.62 2.56 -12.95
C VAL A 85 0.42 3.56 -13.45
N THR A 86 1.37 3.88 -12.59
CA THR A 86 2.47 4.79 -12.90
C THR A 86 3.73 4.22 -12.27
N MET A 87 4.82 4.14 -13.05
CA MET A 87 6.12 3.83 -12.48
C MET A 87 6.60 5.01 -11.66
N MET A 88 7.01 4.71 -10.43
CA MET A 88 7.69 5.65 -9.57
C MET A 88 9.18 5.34 -9.65
N ALA A 89 10.00 6.35 -9.93
CA ALA A 89 11.45 6.19 -9.79
C ALA A 89 11.75 5.71 -8.37
N GLY A 90 12.65 4.73 -8.24
CA GLY A 90 13.03 4.16 -6.94
C GLY A 90 13.35 5.28 -5.97
N ALA A 91 12.61 5.35 -4.85
CA ALA A 91 12.87 6.34 -3.83
C ALA A 91 14.31 6.15 -3.35
N ASN A 92 15.17 7.14 -3.59
CA ASN A 92 16.48 7.19 -2.95
C ASN A 92 16.24 6.98 -1.45
N ALA A 93 16.77 5.88 -0.94
CA ALA A 93 16.68 5.54 0.47
C ALA A 93 17.28 6.70 1.28
N PHE A 94 16.44 7.33 2.09
CA PHE A 94 16.85 8.23 3.17
C PHE A 94 16.60 7.54 4.50
#